data_AF-A0A6L7WGG3-F1
#
_entry.id   AF-A0A6L7WGG3-F1
#
_cell.length_a   1.000
_cell.length_b   1.000
_cell.length_c   1.000
_cell.angle_alpha   90.00
_cell.angle_beta   90.00
_cell.angle_gamma   90.00
#
_symmetry.space_group_name_H-M   'P 1'
#
loop_
_entity.id
_entity.type
_entity.pdbx_description
1 polymer ?
#
loop_
_entity_poly.entity_id
_entity_poly.type
_entity_poly.pdbx_seq_one_letter_code
_entity_poly.pdbx_strand_id
1 'polypeptide(L)'
;MYTVQAGDTALSIAAEFGIAVESVVWNNETVTGPTDEIDAGELVRVPGADGIIHEVRPGETLAVIANTYDANVGAIVNFRSNGLSDPNLLQVGAVLLVPGGRIESPPAPPPAEPTPTATPQATATPAPEAGEDENGEDGGGGE
;
A
#
# COMPACT_ATOMS: atom_id res chain seq x y z
N MET A 1 10.16 -20.85 1.28
CA MET A 1 8.84 -21.52 1.34
C MET A 1 8.47 -21.69 2.79
N TYR A 2 7.20 -21.51 3.08
CA TYR A 2 6.52 -21.75 4.35
C TYR A 2 5.51 -22.88 4.13
N THR A 3 5.19 -23.66 5.16
CA THR A 3 4.11 -24.65 5.10
C THR A 3 2.95 -24.13 5.94
N VAL A 4 1.85 -23.80 5.27
CA VAL A 4 0.68 -23.14 5.85
C VAL A 4 0.07 -23.97 6.98
N GLN A 5 -0.23 -23.34 8.11
CA GLN A 5 -0.90 -23.97 9.24
C GLN A 5 -2.43 -23.70 9.21
N ALA A 6 -3.22 -24.46 9.95
CA ALA A 6 -4.67 -24.28 9.98
C ALA A 6 -5.04 -22.92 10.62
N GLY A 7 -5.77 -22.09 9.86
CA GLY A 7 -6.12 -20.71 10.25
C GLY A 7 -5.10 -19.64 9.82
N ASP A 8 -4.10 -20.00 9.01
CA ASP A 8 -3.19 -19.00 8.44
C ASP A 8 -3.80 -18.20 7.30
N THR A 9 -3.35 -16.95 7.21
CA THR A 9 -3.70 -15.98 6.17
C THR A 9 -2.40 -15.36 5.65
N ALA A 10 -2.43 -14.71 4.48
CA ALA A 10 -1.26 -13.99 4.00
C ALA A 10 -0.80 -12.91 5.01
N LEU A 11 -1.74 -12.29 5.74
CA LEU A 11 -1.48 -11.30 6.78
C LEU A 11 -0.81 -11.88 8.03
N SER A 12 -1.22 -13.06 8.51
CA SER A 12 -0.56 -13.71 9.67
C SER A 12 0.87 -14.13 9.32
N ILE A 13 1.06 -14.73 8.14
CA ILE A 13 2.37 -15.15 7.64
C ILE A 13 3.28 -13.93 7.43
N ALA A 14 2.78 -12.86 6.80
CA ALA A 14 3.57 -11.63 6.60
C ALA A 14 4.00 -10.99 7.93
N ALA A 15 3.12 -10.98 8.93
CA ALA A 15 3.40 -10.47 10.27
C ALA A 15 4.42 -11.34 11.04
N GLU A 16 4.40 -12.67 10.90
CA GLU A 16 5.41 -13.57 11.47
C GLU A 16 6.80 -13.31 10.88
N PHE A 17 6.88 -13.12 9.55
CA PHE A 17 8.14 -12.90 8.85
C PHE A 17 8.61 -11.44 8.85
N GLY A 18 7.79 -10.50 9.33
CA GLY A 18 8.13 -9.07 9.44
C GLY A 18 8.18 -8.34 8.09
N ILE A 19 7.34 -8.74 7.12
CA ILE A 19 7.25 -8.16 5.76
C ILE A 19 5.85 -7.64 5.46
N ALA A 20 5.71 -6.85 4.39
CA ALA A 20 4.42 -6.41 3.86
C ALA A 20 3.58 -7.58 3.32
N VAL A 21 2.26 -7.56 3.58
CA VAL A 21 1.33 -8.63 3.17
C VAL A 21 1.23 -8.77 1.65
N GLU A 22 1.36 -7.66 0.94
CA GLU A 22 1.45 -7.61 -0.52
C GLU A 22 2.64 -8.43 -1.05
N SER A 23 3.74 -8.49 -0.28
CA SER A 23 4.90 -9.33 -0.62
C SER A 23 4.63 -10.83 -0.42
N VAL A 24 3.63 -11.23 0.36
CA VAL A 24 3.14 -12.62 0.35
C VAL A 24 2.18 -12.83 -0.82
N VAL A 25 1.18 -11.95 -0.99
CA VAL A 25 0.14 -12.08 -2.04
C VAL A 25 0.76 -12.10 -3.45
N TRP A 26 1.59 -11.12 -3.83
CA TRP A 26 2.17 -11.03 -5.19
C TRP A 26 3.16 -12.16 -5.55
N ASN A 27 3.58 -12.96 -4.57
CA ASN A 27 4.52 -14.07 -4.78
C ASN A 27 3.84 -15.44 -4.89
N ASN A 28 2.51 -15.52 -4.78
CA ASN A 28 1.76 -16.77 -4.71
C ASN A 28 0.45 -16.71 -5.51
N GLU A 29 0.39 -17.46 -6.61
CA GLU A 29 -0.76 -17.46 -7.56
C GLU A 29 -2.08 -17.98 -6.94
N THR A 30 -1.99 -18.74 -5.84
CA THR A 30 -3.11 -19.29 -5.07
C THR A 30 -3.66 -18.34 -3.99
N VAL A 31 -2.88 -17.34 -3.57
CA VAL A 31 -3.24 -16.45 -2.46
C VAL A 31 -4.09 -15.30 -2.99
N THR A 32 -5.41 -15.37 -2.78
CA THR A 32 -6.38 -14.42 -3.35
C THR A 32 -6.41 -13.06 -2.66
N GLY A 33 -5.95 -12.96 -1.41
CA GLY A 33 -6.07 -11.75 -0.61
C GLY A 33 -5.31 -11.79 0.71
N PRO A 34 -5.27 -10.67 1.46
CA PRO A 34 -4.51 -10.55 2.69
C PRO A 34 -5.11 -11.37 3.86
N THR A 35 -6.43 -11.44 3.92
CA THR A 35 -7.20 -12.01 5.06
C THR A 35 -7.92 -13.31 4.72
N ASP A 36 -7.74 -13.84 3.51
CA ASP A 36 -8.29 -15.13 3.13
C ASP A 36 -7.49 -16.26 3.81
N GLU A 37 -8.19 -17.28 4.32
CA GLU A 37 -7.55 -18.47 4.87
C GLU A 37 -6.92 -19.28 3.73
N ILE A 38 -5.67 -19.70 3.92
CA ILE A 38 -4.92 -20.49 2.93
C ILE A 38 -4.99 -21.97 3.35
N ASP A 39 -5.12 -22.89 2.38
CA ASP A 39 -5.27 -24.33 2.64
C ASP A 39 -4.10 -24.90 3.48
N ALA A 40 -4.44 -25.53 4.60
CA ALA A 40 -3.46 -26.06 5.54
C ALA A 40 -2.59 -27.17 4.92
N GLY A 41 -1.27 -26.97 4.95
CA GLY A 41 -0.29 -27.83 4.28
C GLY A 41 0.18 -27.30 2.92
N GLU A 42 -0.38 -26.22 2.39
CA GLU A 42 0.12 -25.57 1.17
C GLU A 42 1.53 -24.96 1.37
N LEU A 43 2.30 -24.85 0.27
CA LEU A 43 3.67 -24.33 0.26
C LEU A 43 3.73 -22.89 -0.28
N VAL A 44 3.61 -21.92 0.63
CA VAL A 44 3.64 -20.48 0.31
C VAL A 44 5.07 -19.97 0.14
N ARG A 45 5.33 -19.24 -0.95
CA ARG A 45 6.54 -18.49 -1.23
C ARG A 45 6.55 -17.17 -0.46
N VAL A 46 7.10 -17.20 0.75
CA VAL A 46 7.42 -16.01 1.54
C VAL A 46 8.80 -15.46 1.11
N PRO A 47 8.92 -14.19 0.67
CA PRO A 47 10.20 -13.57 0.36
C PRO A 47 10.99 -13.15 1.60
N GLY A 48 12.32 -13.02 1.47
CA GLY A 48 13.22 -12.68 2.59
C GLY A 48 13.34 -11.17 2.89
N ALA A 49 12.58 -10.33 2.18
CA ALA A 49 12.40 -8.89 2.40
C ALA A 49 11.22 -8.43 1.53
N ASP A 50 10.72 -7.21 1.73
CA ASP A 50 9.62 -6.63 0.96
C ASP A 50 9.92 -6.59 -0.54
N GLY A 51 8.98 -7.04 -1.36
CA GLY A 51 9.08 -7.03 -2.82
C GLY A 51 8.72 -8.35 -3.50
N ILE A 52 9.14 -8.49 -4.75
CA ILE A 52 8.67 -9.54 -5.66
C ILE A 52 9.81 -10.47 -6.08
N ILE A 53 9.59 -11.78 -6.03
CA ILE A 53 10.53 -12.79 -6.52
C ILE A 53 10.23 -13.06 -8.00
N HIS A 54 11.18 -12.72 -8.86
CA HIS A 54 11.09 -12.83 -10.30
C HIS A 54 12.10 -13.86 -10.83
N GLU A 55 11.70 -14.70 -11.78
CA GLU A 55 12.58 -15.62 -12.50
C GLU A 55 12.93 -15.04 -13.87
N VAL A 56 14.22 -14.79 -14.11
CA VAL A 56 14.75 -14.09 -15.30
C VAL A 56 14.44 -14.89 -16.56
N ARG A 57 13.73 -14.26 -17.50
CA ARG A 57 13.34 -14.84 -18.79
C ARG A 57 14.36 -14.52 -19.90
N PRO A 58 14.36 -15.26 -21.03
CA PRO A 58 15.28 -15.00 -22.13
C PRO A 58 15.20 -13.56 -22.66
N GLY A 59 16.31 -12.83 -22.56
CA GLY A 59 16.43 -11.46 -23.08
C GLY A 59 16.05 -10.33 -22.12
N GLU A 60 15.65 -10.63 -20.88
CA GLU A 60 15.41 -9.60 -19.87
C GLU A 60 16.72 -9.00 -19.32
N THR A 61 16.61 -7.78 -18.77
CA THR A 61 17.71 -7.04 -18.13
C THR A 61 17.20 -6.46 -16.81
N LEU A 62 18.11 -6.10 -15.89
CA LEU A 62 17.69 -5.50 -14.61
C LEU A 62 16.85 -4.23 -14.78
N ALA A 63 17.09 -3.45 -15.85
CA ALA A 63 16.28 -2.27 -16.15
C ALA A 63 14.84 -2.63 -16.54
N VAL A 64 14.65 -3.69 -17.33
CA VAL A 64 13.32 -4.20 -17.70
C VAL A 64 12.60 -4.76 -16.47
N ILE A 65 13.28 -5.63 -15.71
CA ILE A 65 12.73 -6.26 -14.50
C ILE A 65 12.34 -5.20 -13.46
N ALA A 66 13.21 -4.20 -13.23
CA ALA A 66 12.91 -3.10 -12.32
C ALA A 66 11.68 -2.28 -12.78
N ASN A 67 11.60 -1.94 -14.07
CA ASN A 67 10.47 -1.22 -14.64
C ASN A 67 9.16 -2.02 -14.57
N THR A 68 9.21 -3.35 -14.70
CA THR A 68 8.03 -4.23 -14.59
C THR A 68 7.38 -4.18 -13.20
N TYR A 69 8.16 -3.84 -12.16
CA TYR A 69 7.71 -3.83 -10.77
C TYR A 69 7.89 -2.46 -10.08
N ASP A 70 7.98 -1.37 -10.85
CA ASP A 70 8.23 0.01 -10.35
C ASP A 70 9.35 0.09 -9.30
N ALA A 71 10.41 -0.68 -9.49
CA ALA A 71 11.47 -0.90 -8.51
C ALA A 71 12.76 -0.14 -8.87
N ASN A 72 13.65 -0.01 -7.89
CA ASN A 72 14.97 0.59 -8.14
C ASN A 72 16.00 -0.48 -8.55
N VAL A 73 16.59 -0.36 -9.75
CA VAL A 73 17.68 -1.26 -10.23
C VAL A 73 18.80 -1.41 -9.20
N GLY A 74 19.20 -0.31 -8.55
CA GLY A 74 20.23 -0.31 -7.51
C GLY A 74 19.86 -1.12 -6.27
N ALA A 75 18.57 -1.22 -5.91
CA ALA A 75 18.12 -2.10 -4.85
C ALA A 75 18.31 -3.59 -5.23
N ILE A 76 17.97 -3.97 -6.47
CA ILE A 76 18.15 -5.35 -6.98
C ILE A 76 19.64 -5.73 -6.99
N VAL A 77 20.52 -4.81 -7.40
CA VAL A 77 21.98 -5.03 -7.45
C VAL A 77 22.60 -5.13 -6.05
N ASN A 78 22.18 -4.30 -5.10
CA ASN A 78 22.75 -4.30 -3.75
C ASN A 78 22.16 -5.41 -2.85
N PHE A 79 21.08 -6.07 -3.25
CA PHE A 79 20.47 -7.16 -2.49
C PHE A 79 21.30 -8.45 -2.59
N ARG A 80 22.16 -8.67 -1.60
CA ARG A 80 23.20 -9.73 -1.61
C ARG A 80 22.70 -11.13 -1.95
N SER A 81 21.48 -11.48 -1.55
CA SER A 81 20.90 -12.81 -1.81
C SER A 81 20.65 -13.09 -3.30
N ASN A 82 20.66 -12.07 -4.17
CA ASN A 82 20.55 -12.22 -5.62
C ASN A 82 21.85 -12.74 -6.27
N GLY A 83 22.99 -12.74 -5.56
CA GLY A 83 24.25 -13.33 -6.04
C GLY A 83 24.88 -12.69 -7.29
N LEU A 84 24.39 -11.51 -7.72
CA LEU A 84 24.77 -10.86 -8.97
C LEU A 84 26.25 -10.51 -9.00
N SER A 85 27.02 -11.27 -9.79
CA SER A 85 28.47 -11.06 -9.98
C SER A 85 28.79 -10.01 -11.05
N ASP A 86 27.93 -9.88 -12.06
CA ASP A 86 27.89 -8.75 -13.00
C ASP A 86 26.41 -8.39 -13.23
N PRO A 87 25.96 -7.16 -12.93
CA PRO A 87 24.57 -6.75 -13.11
C PRO A 87 24.11 -6.68 -14.58
N ASN A 88 25.04 -6.77 -15.54
CA ASN A 88 24.74 -6.79 -16.97
C ASN A 88 24.56 -8.21 -17.53
N LEU A 89 24.96 -9.24 -16.79
CA LEU A 89 24.97 -10.64 -17.22
C LEU A 89 23.99 -11.47 -16.38
N LEU A 90 22.69 -11.29 -16.62
CA LEU A 90 21.67 -12.10 -15.98
C LEU A 90 21.62 -13.50 -16.58
N GLN A 91 21.63 -14.52 -15.72
CA GLN A 91 21.41 -15.90 -16.11
C GLN A 91 19.90 -16.17 -16.24
N VAL A 92 19.48 -16.68 -17.39
CA VAL A 92 18.08 -17.14 -17.59
C VAL A 92 17.77 -18.27 -16.61
N GLY A 93 16.59 -18.21 -15.98
CA GLY A 93 16.19 -19.09 -14.89
C GLY A 93 16.79 -18.73 -13.52
N ALA A 94 17.55 -17.64 -13.41
CA ALA A 94 17.95 -17.11 -12.10
C ALA A 94 16.76 -16.50 -11.38
N VAL A 95 16.63 -16.80 -10.09
CA VAL A 95 15.58 -16.27 -9.21
C VAL A 95 16.13 -15.06 -8.46
N LEU A 96 15.56 -13.89 -8.71
CA LEU A 96 15.94 -12.61 -8.09
C LEU A 96 14.82 -12.12 -7.19
N LEU A 97 15.14 -11.63 -5.99
CA LEU A 97 14.24 -10.73 -5.28
C LEU A 97 14.41 -9.31 -5.83
N VAL A 98 13.29 -8.63 -6.07
CA VAL A 98 13.19 -7.24 -6.50
C VAL A 98 12.73 -6.41 -5.30
N PRO A 99 13.65 -5.83 -4.50
CA PRO A 99 13.28 -5.25 -3.20
C PRO A 99 12.50 -3.95 -3.37
N GLY A 100 11.40 -3.81 -2.64
CA GLY A 100 10.44 -2.71 -2.79
C GLY A 100 9.67 -2.74 -4.11
N GLY A 101 9.82 -3.79 -4.93
CA GLY A 101 9.05 -3.95 -6.16
C GLY A 101 7.58 -4.20 -5.88
N ARG A 102 6.71 -3.55 -6.65
CA ARG A 102 5.25 -3.60 -6.52
C ARG A 102 4.60 -3.96 -7.84
N ILE A 103 3.53 -4.76 -7.78
CA ILE A 103 2.61 -4.87 -8.91
C ILE A 103 1.67 -3.67 -8.82
N GLU A 104 1.75 -2.77 -9.80
CA GLU A 104 0.78 -1.69 -9.98
C GLU A 104 -0.61 -2.29 -10.25
N SER A 105 -1.40 -2.49 -9.20
CA SER A 105 -2.85 -2.37 -9.32
C SER A 105 -3.13 -1.00 -9.95
N PRO A 106 -4.01 -0.89 -10.96
CA PRO A 106 -4.25 0.38 -11.64
C PRO A 106 -4.65 1.43 -10.61
N PRO A 107 -4.15 2.68 -10.72
CA PRO A 107 -4.35 3.70 -9.70
C PRO A 107 -5.83 3.84 -9.42
N ALA A 108 -6.20 3.70 -8.14
CA ALA A 108 -7.56 3.90 -7.71
C ALA A 108 -8.05 5.27 -8.24
N PRO A 109 -9.29 5.37 -8.73
CA PRO A 109 -9.83 6.67 -9.12
C PRO A 109 -9.66 7.64 -7.94
N PRO A 110 -9.29 8.91 -8.20
CA PRO A 110 -9.01 9.85 -7.13
C PRO A 110 -10.19 9.87 -6.16
N PRO A 111 -9.96 9.90 -4.83
CA PRO A 111 -11.04 9.89 -3.85
C PRO A 111 -12.06 10.96 -4.23
N ALA A 112 -13.30 10.54 -4.48
CA ALA A 112 -14.37 11.47 -4.77
C ALA A 112 -14.41 12.49 -3.63
N GLU A 113 -14.20 13.77 -3.96
CA GLU A 113 -14.06 14.82 -2.95
C GLU A 113 -15.25 14.75 -1.99
N PRO A 114 -15.01 14.77 -0.66
CA PRO A 114 -16.11 14.66 0.30
C PRO A 114 -17.03 15.86 0.12
N THR A 115 -18.16 15.64 -0.55
CA THR A 115 -19.22 16.64 -0.71
C THR A 115 -19.54 17.20 0.67
N PRO A 116 -19.41 18.52 0.90
CA PRO A 116 -19.43 19.07 2.25
C PRO A 116 -20.83 18.93 2.86
N THR A 117 -21.04 17.83 3.60
CA THR A 117 -22.21 17.62 4.43
C THR A 117 -22.23 18.71 5.49
N ALA A 118 -23.23 19.60 5.41
CA ALA A 118 -23.33 20.74 6.30
C ALA A 118 -23.57 20.30 7.75
N THR A 119 -22.54 20.40 8.59
CA THR A 119 -22.65 20.17 10.04
C THR A 119 -23.44 21.31 10.70
N PRO A 120 -24.59 21.06 11.34
CA PRO A 120 -25.26 22.08 12.14
C PRO A 120 -24.44 22.39 13.40
N GLN A 121 -23.82 23.56 13.44
CA GLN A 121 -22.97 23.98 14.56
C GLN A 121 -23.82 24.36 15.79
N ALA A 122 -23.94 23.44 16.74
CA ALA A 122 -24.48 23.70 18.07
C ALA A 122 -23.32 23.94 19.06
N THR A 123 -23.11 25.19 19.48
CA THR A 123 -22.19 25.58 20.56
C THR A 123 -22.91 26.47 21.57
N ALA A 124 -22.67 26.24 22.86
CA ALA A 124 -23.52 26.72 23.95
C ALA A 124 -23.16 28.13 24.48
N THR A 125 -24.13 28.70 25.20
CA THR A 125 -24.11 29.99 25.92
C THR A 125 -22.97 30.15 26.92
N PRO A 126 -22.41 31.37 27.03
CA PRO A 126 -22.25 32.01 28.34
C PRO A 126 -22.92 33.40 28.41
N ALA A 127 -23.10 33.90 29.64
CA ALA A 127 -23.64 35.22 30.02
C ALA A 127 -22.92 35.67 31.33
N PRO A 128 -23.09 36.91 31.88
CA PRO A 128 -24.01 38.00 31.49
C PRO A 128 -23.41 39.44 31.50
N GLU A 129 -24.30 40.44 31.29
CA GLU A 129 -24.36 41.81 31.87
C GLU A 129 -23.53 43.04 31.37
N ALA A 130 -24.22 44.20 31.44
CA ALA A 130 -23.81 45.63 31.48
C ALA A 130 -23.40 46.40 30.20
N GLY A 131 -23.90 47.65 30.08
CA GLY A 131 -23.74 48.62 28.97
C GLY A 131 -24.95 48.61 28.01
N GLU A 132 -25.80 49.63 27.82
CA GLU A 132 -25.71 51.11 27.90
C GLU A 132 -24.70 51.73 26.89
N ASP A 133 -25.02 52.68 25.99
CA ASP A 133 -26.27 53.34 25.49
C ASP A 133 -25.95 53.96 24.07
N GLU A 134 -26.80 54.61 23.26
CA GLU A 134 -28.15 55.22 23.36
C GLU A 134 -28.88 55.23 21.97
N ASN A 135 -30.21 55.41 21.95
CA ASN A 135 -31.11 56.17 21.02
C ASN A 135 -30.85 56.31 19.48
N GLY A 136 -31.94 56.34 18.68
CA GLY A 136 -31.91 56.60 17.22
C GLY A 136 -33.28 56.56 16.52
N GLU A 137 -33.99 57.70 16.47
CA GLU A 137 -35.33 57.87 15.88
C GLU A 137 -35.39 57.96 14.32
N ASP A 138 -36.59 57.66 13.79
CA ASP A 138 -37.32 58.34 12.68
C ASP A 138 -37.68 57.55 11.38
N GLY A 139 -38.86 57.90 10.81
CA GLY A 139 -39.31 57.58 9.43
C GLY A 139 -40.00 56.22 9.21
N GLY A 140 -41.30 56.11 8.87
CA GLY A 140 -42.39 57.10 8.85
C GLY A 140 -42.94 57.47 7.46
N GLY A 141 -44.15 56.97 7.11
CA GLY A 141 -45.03 57.55 6.07
C GLY A 141 -45.25 56.75 4.76
N GLY A 142 -46.39 57.02 4.09
CA GLY A 142 -46.83 56.39 2.83
C GLY A 142 -47.86 55.26 3.06
N GLU A 143 -49.12 55.56 3.43
CA GLU A 143 -50.23 56.04 2.56
C GLU A 143 -50.82 54.97 1.62
#